data_AF-A0A2X3ETP1-F1
#
_entry.id   AF-A0A2X3ETP1-F1
#
_cell.length_a   1.000
_cell.length_b   1.000
_cell.length_c   1.000
_cell.angle_alpha   90.00
_cell.angle_beta   90.00
_cell.angle_gamma   90.00
#
_symmetry.space_group_name_H-M   'P 1'
#
loop_
_entity.id
_entity.type
_entity.pdbx_description
1 polymer ?
#
loop_
_entity_poly.entity_id
_entity_poly.type
_entity_poly.pdbx_seq_one_letter_code
_entity_poly.pdbx_strand_id
1 'polypeptide(L)'
;MVLSRRGGPLARRFPRRFIKPSSPRHASVVIASHNPGFDKWLNEMRVTMRKTWLPWLILSPSLLFLLLFTWFPLGRSVYDSLFDTRMASDGAQYVGLDNFARLFADGVFWQSLVNNLLYILLTVVPG
;
A
#
# COMPACT_ATOMS: atom_id res chain seq x y z
N MET A 1 73.86 -74.98 2.44
CA MET A 1 73.09 -75.69 3.49
C MET A 1 72.20 -74.62 4.13
N VAL A 2 70.95 -74.39 3.72
CA VAL A 2 69.74 -75.20 3.87
C VAL A 2 68.78 -74.93 2.68
N LEU A 3 68.07 -75.97 2.26
CA LEU A 3 67.10 -76.02 1.16
C LEU A 3 65.75 -75.40 1.55
N SER A 4 65.00 -74.79 0.62
CA SER A 4 63.54 -75.00 0.59
C SER A 4 62.87 -74.54 -0.72
N ARG A 5 62.44 -75.56 -1.49
CA ARG A 5 61.16 -75.73 -2.23
C ARG A 5 60.55 -74.52 -2.96
N ARG A 6 60.51 -74.56 -4.30
CA ARG A 6 59.42 -75.12 -5.17
C ARG A 6 58.10 -74.34 -5.10
N GLY A 7 57.65 -73.85 -6.27
CA GLY A 7 56.28 -74.13 -6.74
C GLY A 7 55.44 -72.95 -7.24
N GLY A 8 55.40 -72.77 -8.56
CA GLY A 8 54.13 -72.67 -9.33
C GLY A 8 53.49 -71.29 -9.59
N PRO A 9 52.69 -71.14 -10.67
CA PRO A 9 52.50 -69.86 -11.37
C PRO A 9 51.06 -69.28 -11.29
N LEU A 10 50.93 -68.01 -11.72
CA LEU A 10 49.70 -67.30 -12.14
C LEU A 10 48.61 -67.06 -11.08
N ALA A 11 48.34 -65.77 -10.80
CA ALA A 11 46.98 -65.22 -10.76
C ALA A 11 47.02 -63.70 -10.56
N ARG A 12 46.69 -62.95 -11.62
CA ARG A 12 46.33 -61.53 -11.51
C ARG A 12 45.11 -61.43 -10.58
N ARG A 13 45.23 -60.72 -9.47
CA ARG A 13 44.10 -60.41 -8.58
C ARG A 13 44.00 -58.90 -8.42
N PHE A 14 43.18 -58.28 -9.28
CA PHE A 14 42.74 -56.91 -9.06
C PHE A 14 41.88 -56.86 -7.79
N PRO A 15 42.06 -55.86 -6.91
CA PRO A 15 41.14 -55.64 -5.80
C PRO A 15 39.80 -55.17 -6.37
N ARG A 16 38.73 -55.96 -6.18
CA ARG A 16 37.36 -55.49 -6.40
C ARG A 16 37.04 -54.42 -5.35
N ARG A 17 37.32 -53.16 -5.65
CA ARG A 17 36.72 -52.03 -4.92
C ARG A 17 35.33 -51.82 -5.48
N PHE A 18 34.34 -52.35 -4.78
CA PHE A 18 32.93 -52.07 -5.03
C PHE A 18 32.72 -50.58 -4.70
N ILE A 19 32.78 -49.71 -5.72
CA ILE A 19 32.40 -48.31 -5.57
C ILE A 19 30.88 -48.30 -5.49
N LYS A 20 30.36 -48.05 -4.28
CA LYS A 20 28.95 -47.78 -4.03
C LYS A 20 28.54 -46.56 -4.87
N PRO A 21 27.50 -46.62 -5.71
CA PRO A 21 27.06 -45.47 -6.49
C PRO A 21 26.63 -44.34 -5.55
N SER A 22 27.32 -43.21 -5.64
CA SER A 22 27.06 -41.97 -4.91
C SER A 22 25.98 -41.16 -5.61
N SER A 23 24.74 -41.62 -5.55
CA SER A 23 23.56 -40.74 -5.48
C SER A 23 22.28 -41.55 -5.65
N PRO A 24 21.47 -41.61 -4.61
CA PRO A 24 20.05 -41.80 -4.78
C PRO A 24 19.34 -40.53 -4.31
N ARG A 25 18.53 -39.95 -5.21
CA ARG A 25 17.25 -39.28 -4.92
C ARG A 25 17.24 -37.74 -4.89
N HIS A 26 16.72 -37.21 -5.99
CA HIS A 26 15.82 -36.05 -6.07
C HIS A 26 14.56 -36.15 -5.15
N ALA A 27 14.63 -36.76 -3.97
CA ALA A 27 13.46 -37.02 -3.10
C ALA A 27 13.51 -36.35 -1.73
N SER A 28 14.49 -35.48 -1.46
CA SER A 28 14.59 -34.78 -0.17
C SER A 28 14.03 -33.35 -0.17
N VAL A 29 13.50 -32.85 -1.29
CA VAL A 29 12.85 -31.52 -1.35
C VAL A 29 11.47 -31.50 -0.64
N VAL A 30 10.93 -32.67 -0.23
CA VAL A 30 9.53 -32.78 0.22
C VAL A 30 9.36 -32.85 1.75
N ILE A 31 10.41 -32.99 2.56
CA ILE A 31 10.21 -32.98 4.02
C ILE A 31 10.53 -31.60 4.56
N ALA A 32 9.44 -30.83 4.70
CA ALA A 32 9.31 -29.70 5.59
C ALA A 32 10.28 -29.80 6.78
N SER A 33 11.33 -28.99 6.71
CA SER A 33 12.14 -28.66 7.87
C SER A 33 11.22 -27.90 8.82
N HIS A 34 10.53 -28.64 9.70
CA HIS A 34 9.94 -28.10 10.92
C HIS A 34 11.11 -27.62 11.79
N ASN A 35 11.63 -26.46 11.43
CA ASN A 35 12.66 -25.76 12.17
C ASN A 35 11.94 -24.93 13.23
N PRO A 36 12.03 -25.29 14.52
CA PRO A 36 11.38 -24.58 15.63
C PRO A 36 11.94 -23.15 15.83
N GLY A 37 12.98 -22.77 15.07
CA GLY A 37 13.45 -21.40 14.97
C GLY A 37 12.78 -20.60 13.84
N PHE A 38 12.31 -21.26 12.79
CA PHE A 38 11.69 -20.59 11.62
C PHE A 38 10.24 -20.17 11.92
N ASP A 39 9.46 -21.04 12.56
CA ASP A 39 8.14 -20.70 13.11
C ASP A 39 8.23 -19.65 14.23
N LYS A 40 9.27 -19.70 15.08
CA LYS A 40 9.55 -18.65 16.07
C LYS A 40 9.84 -17.30 15.41
N TRP A 41 10.66 -17.28 14.36
CA TRP A 41 10.96 -16.07 13.59
C TRP A 41 9.71 -15.50 12.91
N LEU A 42 8.83 -16.35 12.35
CA LEU A 42 7.55 -15.92 11.79
C LEU A 42 6.61 -15.35 12.85
N ASN A 43 6.60 -15.92 14.05
CA ASN A 43 5.79 -15.44 15.17
C ASN A 43 6.35 -14.15 15.81
N GLU A 44 7.67 -13.97 15.83
CA GLU A 44 8.33 -12.73 16.26
C GLU A 44 8.10 -11.58 15.27
N MET A 45 8.01 -11.89 13.97
CA MET A 45 7.59 -10.93 12.93
C MET A 45 6.09 -10.64 12.93
N ARG A 46 5.29 -11.40 13.67
CA ARG A 46 3.87 -11.12 13.84
C ARG A 46 3.74 -9.95 14.81
N VAL A 47 3.80 -8.74 14.24
CA VAL A 47 3.43 -7.47 14.88
C VAL A 47 2.20 -7.75 15.73
N THR A 48 2.41 -7.85 17.05
CA THR A 48 1.34 -8.26 17.95
C THR A 48 0.35 -7.11 17.95
N MET A 49 -0.76 -7.30 17.24
CA MET A 49 -1.95 -6.46 17.29
C MET A 49 -2.41 -6.34 18.74
N ARG A 50 -1.85 -5.39 19.47
CA ARG A 50 -2.32 -5.02 20.80
C ARG A 50 -2.57 -3.52 20.79
N LYS A 51 -3.87 -3.21 20.80
CA LYS A 51 -4.52 -1.90 20.86
C LYS A 51 -4.61 -1.14 19.53
N THR A 52 -5.68 -1.43 18.80
CA THR A 52 -6.12 -0.74 17.58
C THR A 52 -6.24 0.78 17.76
N TRP A 53 -6.41 1.30 18.97
CA TRP A 53 -6.64 2.74 19.24
C TRP A 53 -5.36 3.60 19.25
N LEU A 54 -4.18 3.03 19.51
CA LEU A 54 -2.92 3.81 19.56
C LEU A 54 -2.57 4.45 18.22
N PRO A 55 -2.64 3.75 17.08
CA PRO A 55 -2.43 4.36 15.76
C PRO A 55 -3.37 5.54 15.49
N TRP A 56 -4.66 5.42 15.87
CA TRP A 56 -5.63 6.51 15.72
C TRP A 56 -5.34 7.69 16.62
N LEU A 57 -4.84 7.47 17.85
CA LEU A 57 -4.49 8.56 18.77
C LEU A 57 -3.30 9.37 18.27
N ILE A 58 -2.31 8.71 17.65
CA ILE A 58 -1.13 9.38 17.07
C ILE A 58 -1.51 10.11 15.77
N LEU A 59 -2.44 9.56 14.99
CA LEU A 59 -2.94 10.18 13.76
C LEU A 59 -3.93 11.32 14.02
N SER A 60 -4.66 11.28 15.14
CA SER A 60 -5.71 12.25 15.47
C SER A 60 -5.27 13.71 15.46
N PRO A 61 -4.09 14.14 15.97
CA PRO A 61 -3.71 15.56 15.92
C PRO A 61 -3.57 16.06 14.48
N SER A 62 -2.95 15.26 13.59
CA SER A 62 -2.79 15.62 12.18
C SER A 62 -4.14 15.65 11.45
N LEU A 63 -5.00 14.64 11.69
CA LEU A 63 -6.35 14.60 11.12
C LEU A 63 -7.20 15.77 11.60
N LEU A 64 -7.17 16.07 12.90
CA LEU A 64 -7.94 17.16 13.48
C LEU A 64 -7.46 18.51 12.94
N PHE A 65 -6.15 18.71 12.81
CA PHE A 65 -5.59 19.91 12.19
C PHE A 65 -6.02 20.03 10.72
N LEU A 66 -5.91 18.96 9.93
CA LEU A 66 -6.33 18.94 8.53
C LEU A 66 -7.83 19.25 8.39
N LEU A 67 -8.65 18.59 9.20
CA LEU A 67 -10.09 18.81 9.20
C LEU A 67 -10.41 20.23 9.60
N LEU A 68 -9.82 20.76 10.68
CA LEU A 68 -10.08 22.13 11.09
C LEU A 68 -9.64 23.12 10.01
N PHE A 69 -8.45 22.95 9.44
CA PHE A 69 -7.93 23.82 8.39
C PHE A 69 -8.75 23.77 7.10
N THR A 70 -9.34 22.61 6.77
CA THR A 70 -10.16 22.45 5.56
C THR A 70 -11.60 22.89 5.80
N TRP A 71 -12.22 22.44 6.90
CA TRP A 71 -13.62 22.67 7.20
C TRP A 71 -13.90 24.05 7.76
N PHE A 72 -12.94 24.67 8.46
CA PHE A 72 -13.10 26.04 8.96
C PHE A 72 -13.37 27.06 7.84
N PRO A 73 -12.52 27.19 6.80
CA PRO A 73 -12.80 28.10 5.70
C PRO A 73 -14.04 27.68 4.90
N LEU A 74 -14.29 26.37 4.73
CA LEU A 74 -15.51 25.90 4.05
C LEU A 74 -16.78 26.32 4.80
N GLY A 75 -16.85 26.09 6.10
CA GLY A 75 -17.97 26.50 6.93
C GLY A 75 -18.14 28.01 6.95
N ARG A 76 -17.02 28.75 6.97
CA ARG A 76 -17.03 30.21 6.87
C ARG A 76 -17.57 30.68 5.52
N SER A 77 -17.15 30.08 4.40
CA SER A 77 -17.66 30.40 3.07
C SER A 77 -19.15 30.08 2.92
N VAL A 78 -19.61 28.96 3.48
CA VAL A 78 -21.04 28.62 3.50
C VAL A 78 -21.81 29.64 4.34
N TYR A 79 -21.31 30.00 5.52
CA TYR A 79 -21.92 31.03 6.34
C TYR A 79 -22.01 32.35 5.58
N ASP A 80 -20.89 32.85 5.04
CA ASP A 80 -20.82 34.10 4.28
C ASP A 80 -21.71 34.07 3.03
N SER A 81 -21.93 32.91 2.39
CA SER A 81 -22.84 32.78 1.24
C SER A 81 -24.32 33.07 1.56
N LEU A 82 -24.71 32.93 2.83
CA LEU A 82 -26.06 33.26 3.31
C LEU A 82 -26.27 34.75 3.59
N PHE A 83 -25.20 35.55 3.52
CA PHE A 83 -25.25 37.00 3.72
C PHE A 83 -24.98 37.73 2.41
N ASP A 84 -25.66 38.86 2.19
CA ASP A 84 -25.36 39.74 1.07
C ASP A 84 -24.11 40.55 1.41
N THR A 85 -23.01 40.20 0.75
CA THR A 85 -21.69 40.85 0.92
C THR A 85 -21.34 41.76 -0.26
N ARG A 86 -22.29 42.02 -1.19
CA ARG A 86 -22.08 42.84 -2.39
C ARG A 86 -21.54 44.23 -2.09
N MET A 87 -21.89 44.78 -0.93
CA MET A 87 -21.30 46.01 -0.42
C MET A 87 -20.89 45.76 1.03
N ALA A 88 -19.62 45.39 1.22
CA ALA A 88 -19.00 45.31 2.55
C ALA A 88 -19.15 46.60 3.41
N SER A 89 -19.63 47.70 2.80
CA SER A 89 -19.95 48.99 3.39
C SER A 89 -21.24 49.03 4.22
N ASP A 90 -22.32 48.35 3.81
CA ASP A 90 -23.67 48.58 4.39
C ASP A 90 -24.11 47.52 5.43
N GLY A 91 -23.16 46.69 5.86
CA GLY A 91 -23.39 45.60 6.79
C GLY A 91 -23.87 44.33 6.08
N ALA A 92 -23.35 43.19 6.51
CA ALA A 92 -23.74 41.90 5.98
C ALA A 92 -25.21 41.61 6.36
N GLN A 93 -26.13 41.83 5.43
CA GLN A 93 -27.54 41.51 5.64
C GLN A 93 -27.75 40.01 5.45
N TYR A 94 -28.42 39.36 6.40
CA TYR A 94 -28.78 37.95 6.26
C TYR A 94 -29.89 37.81 5.22
N VAL A 95 -29.56 37.23 4.07
CA VAL A 95 -30.48 37.04 2.94
C VAL A 95 -30.79 35.56 2.68
N GLY A 96 -30.21 34.66 3.46
CA GLY A 96 -30.44 33.22 3.35
C GLY A 96 -30.07 32.69 1.97
N LEU A 97 -31.04 32.08 1.27
CA LEU A 97 -30.83 31.47 -0.05
C LEU A 97 -31.10 32.43 -1.23
N ASP A 98 -31.49 33.67 -0.97
CA ASP A 98 -31.84 34.63 -2.03
C ASP A 98 -30.64 34.94 -2.94
N ASN A 99 -29.43 34.91 -2.39
CA ASN A 99 -28.18 35.02 -3.16
C ASN A 99 -28.07 33.96 -4.27
N PHE A 100 -28.47 32.72 -3.97
CA PHE A 100 -28.44 31.63 -4.95
C PHE A 100 -29.53 31.82 -6.01
N ALA A 101 -30.75 32.21 -5.60
CA ALA A 101 -31.84 32.47 -6.54
C ALA A 101 -31.48 33.57 -7.56
N ARG A 102 -30.86 34.67 -7.09
CA ARG A 102 -30.34 35.74 -7.94
C ARG A 102 -29.24 35.25 -8.89
N LEU A 103 -28.33 34.39 -8.42
CA LEU A 103 -27.27 33.83 -9.24
C LEU A 103 -27.82 32.92 -10.35
N PHE A 104 -28.82 32.09 -10.05
CA PHE A 104 -29.47 31.21 -11.04
C PHE A 104 -30.32 31.98 -12.06
N ALA A 105 -30.86 33.15 -11.69
CA ALA A 105 -31.58 34.03 -12.61
C ALA A 105 -30.64 34.86 -13.50
N ASP A 106 -29.34 34.88 -13.23
CA ASP A 106 -28.36 35.65 -14.00
C ASP A 106 -27.96 34.91 -15.29
N GLY A 107 -28.24 35.53 -16.44
CA GLY A 107 -27.87 34.98 -17.74
C GLY A 107 -26.35 34.91 -17.97
N VAL A 108 -25.58 35.80 -17.35
CA VAL A 108 -24.11 35.82 -17.47
C VAL A 108 -23.50 34.62 -16.74
N PHE A 109 -24.07 34.24 -15.59
CA PHE A 109 -23.68 33.03 -14.86
C PHE A 109 -23.80 31.79 -15.75
N TRP A 110 -24.94 31.59 -16.42
CA TRP A 110 -25.12 30.45 -17.32
C TRP A 110 -24.18 30.47 -18.52
N GLN A 111 -23.95 31.63 -19.11
CA GLN A 111 -23.01 31.76 -20.23
C GLN A 111 -21.58 31.37 -19.82
N SER A 112 -21.11 31.88 -18.68
CA SER A 112 -19.79 31.53 -18.14
C SER A 112 -19.67 30.04 -17.76
N LEU A 113 -20.73 29.45 -17.20
CA LEU A 113 -20.79 28.03 -16.85
C LEU A 113 -20.70 27.13 -18.10
N VAL A 114 -21.46 27.45 -19.15
CA VAL A 114 -21.40 26.71 -20.43
C VAL A 114 -20.03 26.86 -21.07
N ASN A 115 -19.45 28.07 -21.09
CA ASN A 115 -18.10 28.29 -21.61
C ASN A 115 -17.04 27.48 -20.85
N ASN A 116 -17.15 27.40 -19.52
CA ASN A 116 -16.23 26.62 -18.70
C ASN A 116 -16.38 25.11 -18.96
N LEU A 117 -17.63 24.62 -19.04
CA LEU A 117 -17.90 23.22 -19.37
C LEU A 117 -17.39 22.84 -20.77
N LEU A 118 -17.60 23.71 -21.76
CA LEU A 118 -17.04 23.54 -23.11
C LEU A 118 -15.52 23.47 -23.06
N TYR A 119 -14.87 24.33 -22.28
CA TYR A 119 -13.41 24.31 -22.11
C TYR A 119 -12.92 22.98 -21.51
N ILE A 120 -13.54 22.50 -20.44
CA ILE A 120 -13.20 21.20 -19.82
C ILE A 120 -13.39 20.06 -20.82
N LEU A 121 -14.53 20.02 -21.51
CA LEU A 121 -14.85 18.98 -22.48
C LEU A 121 -13.83 18.95 -23.62
N LEU A 122 -13.49 20.11 -24.16
CA LEU A 122 -12.49 20.26 -25.21
C LEU A 122 -11.06 19.94 -24.74
N THR A 123 -10.78 20.00 -23.45
CA THR A 123 -9.44 19.70 -22.91
C THR A 123 -9.30 18.22 -22.52
N VAL A 124 -10.33 17.62 -21.93
CA VAL A 124 -10.29 16.26 -21.37
C VAL A 124 -10.58 15.19 -22.43
N VAL A 125 -11.47 15.46 -23.39
CA VAL A 125 -11.90 14.46 -24.40
C VAL A 125 -10.83 14.15 -25.46
N PRO A 126 -10.06 15.14 -25.98
CA PRO A 126 -9.03 14.86 -26.98
C PRO A 126 -7.64 14.53 -26.39
N GLY A 127 -7.50 14.48 -25.05
CA GLY A 127 -6.26 14.15 -24.34
C GLY A 127 -6.10 12.67 -24.03
#